data_AF-A0A2H0SGR2-F1
#
_entry.id   AF-A0A2H0SGR2-F1
#
_cell.length_a   1.000
_cell.length_b   1.000
_cell.length_c   1.000
_cell.angle_alpha   90.00
_cell.angle_beta   90.00
_cell.angle_gamma   90.00
#
_symmetry.space_group_name_H-M   'P 1'
#
loop_
_entity.id
_entity.type
_entity.pdbx_description
1 polymer ?
#
loop_
_entity_poly.entity_id
_entity_poly.type
_entity_poly.pdbx_seq_one_letter_code
_entity_poly.pdbx_strand_id
1 'polypeptide(L)'
;MLAIPIKFKFNIDSEARRVKETLDILTWLTKNNYKFSLPNAIKNPKETNIEIIREEIEEEYDLKTYQIAESAILKSWEGNSSLVKRINQKMVGSYALEEINVILTKYGTQGSYLTPNSVIINISNIPPEFLIKTVIHESLHLMIEHLIKKYSVEHWVKERIVDLIIDLEYKSRFKMQSVPEWAIATDKIFKENYPNLILMMEKASKISFN
;
A
#
# COMPACT_ATOMS: atom_id res chain seq x y z
N MET A 1 -1.06 26.43 -0.65
CA MET A 1 -0.11 25.35 -1.03
C MET A 1 -0.85 24.37 -1.92
N LEU A 2 -0.25 23.98 -3.06
CA LEU A 2 -0.88 23.06 -4.01
C LEU A 2 -0.89 21.62 -3.46
N ALA A 3 -2.03 20.94 -3.60
CA ALA A 3 -2.25 19.54 -3.24
C ALA A 3 -1.38 18.59 -4.09
N ILE A 4 -1.10 17.39 -3.58
CA ILE A 4 -0.46 16.32 -4.38
C ILE A 4 -1.53 15.77 -5.34
N PRO A 5 -1.38 15.91 -6.67
CA PRO A 5 -2.32 15.35 -7.63
C PRO A 5 -2.32 13.82 -7.60
N ILE A 6 -3.51 13.24 -7.84
CA ILE A 6 -3.68 11.79 -8.04
C ILE A 6 -4.28 11.53 -9.43
N LYS A 7 -3.82 10.46 -10.08
CA LYS A 7 -4.32 9.97 -11.37
C LYS A 7 -4.75 8.52 -11.22
N PHE A 8 -5.83 8.13 -11.89
CA PHE A 8 -6.36 6.77 -11.79
C PHE A 8 -6.05 5.94 -13.03
N LYS A 9 -5.83 4.65 -12.81
CA LYS A 9 -5.71 3.64 -13.87
C LYS A 9 -6.45 2.37 -13.45
N PHE A 10 -7.41 1.96 -14.27
CA PHE A 10 -8.07 0.67 -14.16
C PHE A 10 -8.61 0.27 -15.52
N ASN A 11 -8.29 -0.95 -15.94
CA ASN A 11 -8.79 -1.62 -17.12
C ASN A 11 -8.48 -3.12 -17.02
N ILE A 12 -9.02 -3.90 -17.94
CA ILE A 12 -8.80 -5.35 -18.01
C ILE A 12 -7.30 -5.69 -18.06
N ASP A 13 -6.48 -4.93 -18.80
CA ASP A 13 -5.03 -5.18 -18.86
C ASP A 13 -4.32 -4.98 -17.52
N SER A 14 -4.71 -3.96 -16.74
CA SER A 14 -4.14 -3.73 -15.41
C SER A 14 -4.58 -4.80 -14.42
N GLU A 15 -5.83 -5.24 -14.48
CA GLU A 15 -6.31 -6.37 -13.69
C GLU A 15 -5.52 -7.64 -14.01
N ALA A 16 -5.36 -7.96 -15.30
CA ALA A 16 -4.69 -9.18 -15.72
C ALA A 16 -3.23 -9.22 -15.29
N ARG A 17 -2.52 -8.09 -15.44
CA ARG A 17 -1.17 -7.94 -14.90
C ARG A 17 -1.15 -8.13 -13.38
N ARG A 18 -2.10 -7.52 -12.66
CA ARG A 18 -2.15 -7.63 -11.20
C ARG A 18 -2.38 -9.06 -10.71
N VAL A 19 -3.27 -9.80 -11.37
CA VAL A 19 -3.49 -11.23 -11.09
C VAL A 19 -2.20 -12.01 -11.32
N LYS A 20 -1.53 -11.80 -12.46
CA LYS A 20 -0.26 -12.46 -12.76
C LYS A 20 0.82 -12.18 -11.71
N GLU A 21 1.03 -10.92 -11.37
CA GLU A 21 1.95 -10.50 -10.30
C GLU A 21 1.63 -11.17 -8.96
N THR A 22 0.34 -11.25 -8.61
CA THR A 22 -0.11 -11.89 -7.37
C THR A 22 0.21 -13.39 -7.36
N LEU A 23 -0.01 -14.08 -8.48
CA LEU A 23 0.32 -15.50 -8.63
C LEU A 23 1.83 -15.75 -8.51
N ASP A 24 2.66 -14.85 -9.05
CA ASP A 24 4.13 -14.98 -9.03
C ASP A 24 4.72 -14.87 -7.60
N ILE A 25 4.04 -14.16 -6.69
CA ILE A 25 4.47 -14.00 -5.28
C ILE A 25 3.64 -14.83 -4.29
N LEU A 26 2.80 -15.74 -4.78
CA LEU A 26 1.80 -16.45 -3.97
C LEU A 26 2.42 -17.16 -2.75
N THR A 27 3.55 -17.85 -2.94
CA THR A 27 4.26 -18.53 -1.85
C THR A 27 4.70 -17.57 -0.75
N TRP A 28 5.16 -16.37 -1.12
CA TRP A 28 5.57 -15.34 -0.17
C TRP A 28 4.37 -14.79 0.60
N LEU A 29 3.24 -14.55 -0.08
CA LEU A 29 1.99 -14.09 0.54
C LEU A 29 1.48 -15.10 1.56
N THR A 30 1.41 -16.38 1.19
CA THR A 30 0.98 -17.46 2.10
C THR A 30 1.91 -17.59 3.29
N LYS A 31 3.24 -17.57 3.09
CA LYS A 31 4.22 -17.65 4.18
C LYS A 31 4.07 -16.51 5.19
N ASN A 32 3.68 -15.32 4.74
CA ASN A 32 3.51 -14.13 5.57
C ASN A 32 2.04 -13.90 6.01
N ASN A 33 1.16 -14.89 5.84
CA ASN A 33 -0.25 -14.81 6.24
C ASN A 33 -1.03 -13.63 5.63
N TYR A 34 -0.64 -13.20 4.42
CA TYR A 34 -1.37 -12.16 3.70
C TYR A 34 -2.70 -12.70 3.16
N LYS A 35 -3.74 -11.90 3.33
CA LYS A 35 -5.00 -12.09 2.60
C LYS A 35 -4.88 -11.47 1.21
N PHE A 36 -5.35 -12.19 0.20
CA PHE A 36 -5.38 -11.74 -1.18
C PHE A 36 -6.63 -12.28 -1.88
N SER A 37 -7.04 -11.64 -2.97
CA SER A 37 -8.10 -12.13 -3.86
C SER A 37 -7.55 -12.49 -5.24
N LEU A 38 -8.17 -13.47 -5.88
CA LEU A 38 -7.94 -13.89 -7.26
C LEU A 38 -9.31 -13.99 -7.96
N PRO A 39 -9.37 -13.97 -9.31
CA PRO A 39 -10.57 -14.30 -10.05
C PRO A 39 -11.14 -15.67 -9.64
N ASN A 40 -12.46 -15.80 -9.60
CA ASN A 40 -13.13 -16.97 -9.00
C ASN A 40 -12.80 -18.28 -9.70
N ALA A 41 -12.57 -18.23 -11.01
CA ALA A 41 -12.28 -19.42 -11.81
C ALA A 41 -10.83 -19.90 -11.70
N ILE A 42 -9.91 -19.08 -11.17
CA ILE A 42 -8.50 -19.48 -11.00
C ILE A 42 -8.39 -20.41 -9.79
N LYS A 43 -8.57 -21.70 -10.06
CA LYS A 43 -8.46 -22.78 -9.06
C LYS A 43 -7.04 -23.33 -8.93
N ASN A 44 -6.24 -23.25 -9.99
CA ASN A 44 -4.87 -23.77 -10.02
C ASN A 44 -3.85 -22.74 -10.56
N PRO A 45 -3.13 -22.03 -9.67
CA PRO A 45 -2.13 -21.01 -10.03
C PRO A 45 -1.05 -21.44 -11.02
N LYS A 46 -0.74 -22.74 -11.10
CA LYS A 46 0.40 -23.26 -11.89
C LYS A 46 0.10 -23.42 -13.38
N GLU A 47 -1.17 -23.42 -13.76
CA GLU A 47 -1.62 -23.73 -15.13
C GLU A 47 -2.24 -22.50 -15.82
N THR A 48 -2.22 -21.34 -15.16
CA THR A 48 -2.89 -20.13 -15.64
C THR A 48 -1.94 -19.27 -16.49
N ASN A 49 -2.30 -19.02 -17.75
CA ASN A 49 -1.63 -18.05 -18.62
C ASN A 49 -2.38 -16.70 -18.63
N ILE A 50 -1.80 -15.68 -19.28
CA ILE A 50 -2.36 -14.32 -19.24
C ILE A 50 -3.66 -14.21 -20.05
N GLU A 51 -3.83 -15.01 -21.09
CA GLU A 51 -5.03 -15.06 -21.91
C GLU A 51 -6.23 -15.57 -21.11
N ILE A 52 -6.09 -16.69 -20.41
CA ILE A 52 -7.12 -17.24 -19.51
C ILE A 52 -7.44 -16.22 -18.42
N ILE A 53 -6.43 -15.59 -17.82
CA ILE A 53 -6.66 -14.55 -16.80
C ILE A 53 -7.55 -13.42 -17.35
N ARG A 54 -7.31 -12.98 -18.59
CA ARG A 54 -8.08 -11.88 -19.19
C ARG A 54 -9.52 -12.25 -19.43
N GLU A 55 -9.77 -13.43 -19.99
CA GLU A 55 -11.14 -13.93 -20.24
C GLU A 55 -11.95 -13.95 -18.94
N GLU A 56 -11.38 -14.48 -17.86
CA GLU A 56 -12.04 -14.51 -16.54
C GLU A 56 -12.29 -13.12 -15.96
N ILE A 57 -11.35 -12.19 -16.16
CA ILE A 57 -11.53 -10.81 -15.73
C ILE A 57 -12.63 -10.14 -16.54
N GLU A 58 -12.72 -10.37 -17.85
CA GLU A 58 -13.75 -9.78 -18.72
C GLU A 58 -15.16 -10.13 -18.23
N GLU A 59 -15.38 -11.35 -17.74
CA GLU A 59 -16.65 -11.77 -17.15
C GLU A 59 -16.96 -11.08 -15.81
N GLU A 60 -15.93 -10.83 -14.98
CA GLU A 60 -16.09 -10.24 -13.65
C GLU A 60 -15.96 -8.70 -13.61
N TYR A 61 -15.53 -8.07 -14.71
CA TYR A 61 -15.18 -6.66 -14.77
C TYR A 61 -16.43 -5.78 -14.83
N ASP A 62 -16.70 -5.08 -13.74
CA ASP A 62 -17.73 -4.04 -13.68
C ASP A 62 -17.10 -2.65 -13.55
N LEU A 63 -17.10 -1.91 -14.67
CA LEU A 63 -16.59 -0.54 -14.73
C LEU A 63 -17.20 0.38 -13.65
N LYS A 64 -18.47 0.19 -13.32
CA LYS A 64 -19.18 1.07 -12.37
C LYS A 64 -18.59 0.94 -10.97
N THR A 65 -18.21 -0.26 -10.55
CA THR A 65 -17.54 -0.51 -9.27
C THR A 65 -16.23 0.28 -9.15
N TYR A 66 -15.42 0.32 -10.21
CA TYR A 66 -14.17 1.10 -10.22
C TYR A 66 -14.43 2.60 -10.17
N GLN A 67 -15.40 3.11 -10.92
CA GLN A 67 -15.75 4.53 -10.92
C GLN A 67 -16.27 5.01 -9.55
N ILE A 68 -17.00 4.16 -8.82
CA ILE A 68 -17.44 4.43 -7.45
C ILE A 68 -16.22 4.55 -6.52
N ALA A 69 -15.27 3.61 -6.61
CA ALA A 69 -14.05 3.61 -5.82
C ALA A 69 -13.18 4.84 -6.12
N GLU A 70 -12.98 5.17 -7.40
CA GLU A 70 -12.27 6.37 -7.85
C GLU A 70 -12.90 7.64 -7.25
N SER A 71 -14.22 7.80 -7.36
CA SER A 71 -14.94 8.96 -6.84
C SER A 71 -14.81 9.09 -5.32
N ALA A 72 -14.88 7.98 -4.59
CA ALA A 72 -14.74 7.96 -3.13
C ALA A 72 -13.31 8.33 -2.69
N ILE A 73 -12.30 7.82 -3.39
CA ILE A 73 -10.90 8.16 -3.14
C ILE A 73 -10.63 9.62 -3.47
N LEU A 74 -11.07 10.12 -4.63
CA LEU A 74 -10.91 11.53 -5.04
C LEU A 74 -11.47 12.48 -3.97
N LYS A 75 -12.74 12.29 -3.60
CA LYS A 75 -13.41 13.11 -2.58
C LYS A 75 -12.68 13.08 -1.25
N SER A 76 -12.20 11.91 -0.83
CA SER A 76 -11.48 11.78 0.42
C SER A 76 -10.08 12.38 0.33
N TRP A 77 -9.42 12.28 -0.82
CA TRP A 77 -8.07 12.80 -1.05
C TRP A 77 -8.03 14.33 -1.03
N GLU A 78 -9.06 15.02 -1.51
CA GLU A 78 -9.18 16.48 -1.42
C GLU A 78 -8.99 16.97 0.03
N GLY A 79 -9.59 16.29 1.00
CA GLY A 79 -9.45 16.60 2.42
C GLY A 79 -8.15 16.14 3.07
N ASN A 80 -7.38 15.25 2.43
CA ASN A 80 -6.21 14.58 3.00
C ASN A 80 -4.86 14.99 2.38
N SER A 81 -4.85 15.40 1.11
CA SER A 81 -3.65 15.69 0.33
C SER A 81 -2.72 16.71 1.01
N SER A 82 -3.31 17.75 1.61
CA SER A 82 -2.56 18.76 2.37
C SER A 82 -1.93 18.20 3.64
N LEU A 83 -2.59 17.27 4.33
CA LEU A 83 -2.02 16.60 5.50
C LEU A 83 -0.89 15.68 5.08
N VAL A 84 -1.09 14.84 4.05
CA VAL A 84 -0.03 13.96 3.52
C VAL A 84 1.21 14.74 3.13
N LYS A 85 1.05 15.89 2.46
CA LYS A 85 2.16 16.78 2.13
C LYS A 85 2.86 17.35 3.36
N ARG A 86 2.11 17.75 4.41
CA ARG A 86 2.71 18.19 5.68
C ARG A 86 3.48 17.07 6.38
N ILE A 87 2.97 15.84 6.37
CA ILE A 87 3.68 14.68 6.92
C ILE A 87 5.02 14.52 6.20
N ASN A 88 5.01 14.51 4.87
CA ASN A 88 6.22 14.42 4.06
C ASN A 88 7.24 15.53 4.39
N GLN A 89 6.80 16.77 4.51
CA GLN A 89 7.67 17.91 4.85
C GLN A 89 8.31 17.81 6.24
N LYS A 90 7.66 17.14 7.20
CA LYS A 90 8.22 16.91 8.54
C LYS A 90 9.24 15.77 8.54
N MET A 91 9.02 14.74 7.72
CA MET A 91 9.82 13.52 7.69
C MET A 91 11.20 13.74 7.08
N VAL A 92 12.21 13.95 7.94
CA VAL A 92 13.58 14.20 7.53
C VAL A 92 14.15 12.97 6.83
N GLY A 93 14.64 13.19 5.60
CA GLY A 93 15.17 12.13 4.75
C GLY A 93 14.12 11.41 3.90
N SER A 94 12.85 11.78 3.94
CA SER A 94 11.84 11.23 3.01
C SER A 94 11.94 11.85 1.60
N TYR A 95 11.42 11.15 0.59
CA TYR A 95 11.21 11.69 -0.74
C TYR A 95 9.86 12.35 -0.87
N ALA A 96 9.84 13.53 -1.49
CA ALA A 96 8.60 14.23 -1.77
C ALA A 96 7.85 13.59 -2.94
N LEU A 97 6.55 13.34 -2.76
CA LEU A 97 5.68 12.91 -3.84
C LEU A 97 5.14 14.13 -4.58
N GLU A 98 5.45 14.21 -5.87
CA GLU A 98 4.93 15.25 -6.76
C GLU A 98 3.56 14.88 -7.34
N GLU A 99 3.33 13.59 -7.57
CA GLU A 99 2.05 13.02 -8.02
C GLU A 99 1.94 11.58 -7.53
N ILE A 100 0.72 11.04 -7.51
CA ILE A 100 0.47 9.62 -7.19
C ILE A 100 -0.40 8.99 -8.28
N ASN A 101 0.05 7.86 -8.82
CA ASN A 101 -0.72 7.04 -9.75
C ASN A 101 -1.46 5.94 -8.97
N VAL A 102 -2.78 6.06 -8.85
CA VAL A 102 -3.64 5.09 -8.16
C VAL A 102 -4.12 4.05 -9.18
N ILE A 103 -3.69 2.81 -9.01
CA ILE A 103 -4.15 1.66 -9.79
C ILE A 103 -5.22 0.95 -8.97
N LEU A 104 -6.45 0.89 -9.48
CA LEU A 104 -7.54 0.20 -8.80
C LEU A 104 -7.62 -1.24 -9.31
N THR A 105 -7.89 -2.17 -8.40
CA THR A 105 -8.00 -3.59 -8.74
C THR A 105 -9.01 -4.34 -7.88
N LYS A 106 -9.56 -5.45 -8.37
CA LYS A 106 -10.33 -6.39 -7.56
C LYS A 106 -9.47 -7.51 -6.95
N TYR A 107 -8.18 -7.58 -7.31
CA TYR A 107 -7.30 -8.72 -7.05
C TYR A 107 -6.00 -8.36 -6.30
N GLY A 108 -5.36 -9.37 -5.71
CA GLY A 108 -4.15 -9.23 -4.89
C GLY A 108 -4.44 -8.81 -3.45
N THR A 109 -3.41 -8.28 -2.77
CA THR A 109 -3.49 -7.78 -1.39
C THR A 109 -4.37 -6.52 -1.26
N GLN A 110 -4.71 -6.15 -0.03
CA GLN A 110 -5.49 -4.94 0.28
C GLN A 110 -4.92 -3.67 -0.36
N GLY A 111 -3.60 -3.52 -0.27
CA GLY A 111 -2.82 -2.43 -0.83
C GLY A 111 -1.41 -2.92 -1.17
N SER A 112 -0.76 -2.22 -2.09
CA SER A 112 0.68 -2.31 -2.35
C SER A 112 1.13 -1.07 -3.11
N TYR A 113 2.44 -0.91 -3.31
CA TYR A 113 3.01 0.23 -4.03
C TYR A 113 4.04 -0.23 -5.07
N LEU A 114 4.20 0.58 -6.11
CA LEU A 114 5.23 0.43 -7.14
C LEU A 114 5.97 1.77 -7.28
N THR A 115 7.28 1.74 -7.05
CA THR A 115 8.13 2.92 -7.26
C THR A 115 8.15 3.34 -8.73
N PRO A 116 8.23 4.65 -9.04
CA PRO A 116 8.49 5.73 -8.08
C PRO A 116 7.25 6.29 -7.38
N ASN A 117 6.04 6.13 -7.93
CA ASN A 117 4.89 6.94 -7.50
C ASN A 117 3.53 6.26 -7.63
N SER A 118 3.46 4.94 -7.78
CA SER A 118 2.19 4.24 -7.98
C SER A 118 1.74 3.50 -6.72
N VAL A 119 0.46 3.57 -6.41
CA VAL A 119 -0.20 2.79 -5.36
C VAL A 119 -1.27 1.91 -5.98
N ILE A 120 -1.34 0.65 -5.57
CA ILE A 120 -2.31 -0.33 -6.06
C ILE A 120 -3.29 -0.60 -4.92
N ILE A 121 -4.59 -0.43 -5.17
CA ILE A 121 -5.64 -0.52 -4.16
C ILE A 121 -6.64 -1.58 -4.57
N ASN A 122 -6.83 -2.58 -3.71
CA ASN A 122 -7.87 -3.58 -3.89
C ASN A 122 -9.22 -3.06 -3.38
N ILE A 123 -10.21 -3.00 -4.27
CA ILE A 123 -11.53 -2.41 -4.03
C ILE A 123 -12.60 -3.44 -3.64
N SER A 124 -12.31 -4.74 -3.72
CA SER A 124 -13.31 -5.80 -3.51
C SER A 124 -13.73 -5.98 -2.05
N ASN A 125 -12.83 -5.69 -1.11
CA ASN A 125 -12.96 -6.13 0.29
C ASN A 125 -13.06 -4.96 1.29
N ILE A 126 -13.18 -3.73 0.81
CA ILE A 126 -13.19 -2.53 1.64
C ILE A 126 -14.29 -1.61 1.13
N PRO A 127 -15.18 -1.11 2.01
CA PRO A 127 -16.13 -0.08 1.61
C PRO A 127 -15.40 1.15 1.02
N PRO A 128 -15.90 1.75 -0.08
CA PRO A 128 -15.20 2.81 -0.80
C PRO A 128 -14.67 3.97 0.07
N GLU A 129 -15.39 4.33 1.12
CA GLU A 129 -15.03 5.39 2.07
C GLU A 129 -13.77 5.10 2.90
N PHE A 130 -13.37 3.83 3.04
CA PHE A 130 -12.17 3.42 3.78
C PHE A 130 -10.94 3.21 2.89
N LEU A 131 -11.10 3.23 1.56
CA LEU A 131 -10.00 3.06 0.61
C LEU A 131 -8.90 4.13 0.78
N ILE A 132 -9.29 5.32 1.23
CA ILE A 132 -8.36 6.44 1.46
C ILE A 132 -7.24 6.08 2.45
N LYS A 133 -7.53 5.25 3.46
CA LYS A 133 -6.51 4.81 4.43
C LYS A 133 -5.40 4.06 3.71
N THR A 134 -5.78 3.12 2.85
CA THR A 134 -4.83 2.32 2.06
C THR A 134 -4.02 3.22 1.14
N VAL A 135 -4.64 4.17 0.44
CA VAL A 135 -3.92 5.14 -0.41
C VAL A 135 -2.87 5.91 0.38
N ILE A 136 -3.20 6.40 1.57
CA ILE A 136 -2.25 7.12 2.44
C ILE A 136 -1.12 6.18 2.89
N HIS A 137 -1.44 4.96 3.32
CA HIS A 137 -0.47 3.95 3.76
C HIS A 137 0.56 3.66 2.68
N GLU A 138 0.11 3.30 1.49
CA GLU A 138 0.99 2.99 0.36
C GLU A 138 1.77 4.22 -0.13
N SER A 139 1.20 5.43 0.02
CA SER A 139 1.91 6.68 -0.29
C SER A 139 3.07 6.93 0.67
N LEU A 140 2.91 6.64 1.97
CA LEU A 140 3.99 6.79 2.94
C LEU A 140 5.12 5.80 2.68
N HIS A 141 4.79 4.56 2.27
CA HIS A 141 5.80 3.61 1.81
C HIS A 141 6.63 4.16 0.65
N LEU A 142 5.99 4.75 -0.38
CA LEU A 142 6.71 5.37 -1.51
C LEU A 142 7.69 6.46 -1.05
N MET A 143 7.32 7.27 -0.05
CA MET A 143 8.18 8.35 0.46
C MET A 143 9.45 7.84 1.15
N ILE A 144 9.41 6.63 1.73
CA ILE A 144 10.48 6.11 2.60
C ILE A 144 11.19 4.88 2.02
N GLU A 145 10.71 4.34 0.90
CA GLU A 145 11.23 3.11 0.26
C GLU A 145 12.74 3.14 0.02
N HIS A 146 13.28 4.29 -0.37
CA HIS A 146 14.72 4.42 -0.60
C HIS A 146 15.54 4.22 0.69
N LEU A 147 15.01 4.62 1.86
CA LEU A 147 15.64 4.36 3.16
C LEU A 147 15.47 2.90 3.57
N ILE A 148 14.28 2.32 3.35
CA ILE A 148 14.02 0.90 3.61
C ILE A 148 15.05 0.04 2.88
N LYS A 149 15.26 0.28 1.58
CA LYS A 149 16.27 -0.41 0.77
C LYS A 149 17.70 -0.13 1.26
N LYS A 150 18.03 1.14 1.55
CA LYS A 150 19.38 1.53 1.99
C LYS A 150 19.79 0.84 3.29
N TYR A 151 18.87 0.69 4.23
CA TYR A 151 19.15 0.11 5.55
C TYR A 151 18.70 -1.35 5.68
N SER A 152 18.18 -1.96 4.62
CA SER A 152 17.65 -3.33 4.62
C SER A 152 16.62 -3.57 5.74
N VAL A 153 15.68 -2.64 5.89
CA VAL A 153 14.66 -2.73 6.95
C VAL A 153 13.71 -3.89 6.65
N GLU A 154 13.53 -4.76 7.64
CA GLU A 154 12.67 -5.95 7.54
C GLU A 154 11.21 -5.58 7.25
N HIS A 155 10.48 -6.51 6.62
CA HIS A 155 9.15 -6.28 6.08
C HIS A 155 8.15 -5.83 7.16
N TRP A 156 8.08 -6.55 8.28
CA TRP A 156 7.15 -6.17 9.36
C TRP A 156 7.56 -4.90 10.10
N VAL A 157 8.85 -4.57 10.10
CA VAL A 157 9.37 -3.33 10.68
C VAL A 157 8.94 -2.13 9.84
N LYS A 158 9.05 -2.20 8.50
CA LYS A 158 8.59 -1.12 7.63
C LYS A 158 7.07 -0.91 7.71
N GLU A 159 6.27 -1.98 7.75
CA GLU A 159 4.81 -1.86 7.90
C GLU A 159 4.47 -1.18 9.23
N ARG A 160 5.14 -1.57 10.32
CA ARG A 160 4.93 -0.96 11.64
C ARG A 160 5.31 0.52 11.67
N ILE A 161 6.41 0.91 11.02
CA ILE A 161 6.81 2.33 10.90
C ILE A 161 5.70 3.14 10.23
N VAL A 162 5.18 2.68 9.09
CA VAL A 162 4.12 3.41 8.38
C VAL A 162 2.84 3.50 9.21
N ASP A 163 2.44 2.41 9.87
CA ASP A 163 1.28 2.40 10.76
C ASP A 163 1.41 3.40 11.90
N LEU A 164 2.60 3.52 12.51
CA LEU A 164 2.86 4.48 13.59
C LEU A 164 2.81 5.93 13.12
N ILE A 165 3.29 6.22 11.90
CA ILE A 165 3.16 7.55 11.28
C ILE A 165 1.69 7.91 11.09
N ILE A 166 0.90 6.97 10.56
CA ILE A 166 -0.53 7.18 10.36
C ILE A 166 -1.22 7.38 11.71
N ASP A 167 -0.97 6.53 12.70
CA ASP A 167 -1.59 6.61 14.02
C ASP A 167 -1.33 7.97 14.69
N LEU A 168 -0.08 8.43 14.65
CA LEU A 168 0.32 9.73 15.19
C LEU A 168 -0.36 10.90 14.46
N GLU A 169 -0.24 10.97 13.14
CA GLU A 169 -0.66 12.15 12.36
C GLU A 169 -2.18 12.20 12.15
N TYR A 170 -2.85 11.04 12.19
CA TYR A 170 -4.31 10.92 12.10
C TYR A 170 -4.99 10.72 13.46
N LYS A 171 -4.25 10.83 14.57
CA LYS A 171 -4.77 10.73 15.95
C LYS A 171 -5.63 9.48 16.15
N SER A 172 -5.12 8.34 15.72
CA SER A 172 -5.79 7.03 15.81
C SER A 172 -7.16 6.96 15.12
N ARG A 173 -7.46 7.84 14.17
CA ARG A 173 -8.68 7.76 13.33
C ARG A 173 -8.76 6.44 12.57
N PHE A 174 -7.61 5.86 12.25
CA PHE A 174 -7.50 4.59 11.55
C PHE A 174 -6.98 3.50 12.47
N LYS A 175 -7.63 2.33 12.46
CA LYS A 175 -7.15 1.15 13.19
C LYS A 175 -5.80 0.69 12.62
N MET A 176 -4.77 0.55 13.45
CA MET A 176 -3.48 -0.03 13.05
C MET A 176 -3.62 -1.48 12.57
N GLN A 177 -2.72 -1.92 11.70
CA GLN A 177 -2.65 -3.32 11.30
C GLN A 177 -2.06 -4.15 12.44
N SER A 178 -2.37 -5.44 12.45
CA SER A 178 -1.72 -6.38 13.37
C SER A 178 -0.35 -6.74 12.80
N VAL A 179 0.68 -6.63 13.62
CA VAL A 179 2.05 -7.04 13.30
C VAL A 179 2.51 -8.15 14.24
N PRO A 180 3.50 -8.96 13.86
CA PRO A 180 4.14 -9.90 14.77
C PRO A 180 4.68 -9.20 16.03
N GLU A 181 4.66 -9.90 17.15
CA GLU A 181 5.06 -9.34 18.46
C GLU A 181 6.47 -8.73 18.45
N TRP A 182 7.41 -9.39 17.78
CA TRP A 182 8.80 -8.90 17.68
C TRP A 182 8.90 -7.54 16.97
N ALA A 183 7.98 -7.22 16.06
CA ALA A 183 7.97 -5.95 15.35
C ALA A 183 7.52 -4.78 16.25
N ILE A 184 6.91 -5.05 17.41
CA ILE A 184 6.52 -4.03 18.40
C ILE A 184 7.74 -3.30 18.98
N ALA A 185 8.93 -3.91 18.94
CA ALA A 185 10.18 -3.23 19.30
C ALA A 185 10.41 -1.92 18.51
N THR A 186 9.81 -1.80 17.32
CA THR A 186 9.82 -0.61 16.47
C THR A 186 9.22 0.62 17.17
N ASP A 187 8.23 0.43 18.05
CA ASP A 187 7.49 1.53 18.70
C ASP A 187 8.41 2.43 19.53
N LYS A 188 9.36 1.83 20.25
CA LYS A 188 10.35 2.57 21.04
C LYS A 188 11.25 3.40 20.14
N ILE A 189 11.74 2.79 19.05
CA ILE A 189 12.60 3.48 18.07
C ILE A 189 11.84 4.62 17.42
N PHE A 190 10.57 4.42 17.06
CA PHE A 190 9.73 5.46 16.50
C PHE A 190 9.59 6.65 17.45
N LYS A 191 9.21 6.39 18.71
CA LYS A 191 9.00 7.43 19.74
C LYS A 191 10.24 8.29 19.99
N GLU A 192 11.43 7.69 19.94
CA GLU A 192 12.68 8.38 20.22
C GLU A 192 13.26 9.16 19.02
N ASN A 193 12.89 8.80 17.79
CA ASN A 193 13.61 9.27 16.60
C ASN A 193 12.71 9.97 15.56
N TYR A 194 11.39 9.79 15.57
CA TYR A 194 10.50 10.51 14.66
C TYR A 194 10.56 12.04 14.93
N PRO A 195 10.70 12.91 13.91
CA PRO A 195 10.53 12.63 12.47
C PRO A 195 11.83 12.40 11.68
N ASN A 196 12.96 12.08 12.33
CA ASN A 196 14.21 11.75 11.65
C ASN A 196 14.23 10.31 11.13
N LEU A 197 13.79 10.13 9.88
CA LEU A 197 13.68 8.79 9.29
C LEU A 197 15.04 8.15 9.05
N ILE A 198 16.11 8.91 8.79
CA ILE A 198 17.44 8.36 8.56
C ILE A 198 17.90 7.59 9.81
N LEU A 199 17.85 8.26 10.98
CA LEU A 199 18.24 7.64 12.25
C LEU A 199 17.28 6.53 12.66
N MET A 200 15.98 6.70 12.40
CA MET A 200 14.98 5.69 12.70
C MET A 200 15.22 4.41 11.90
N MET A 201 15.46 4.49 10.59
CA MET A 201 15.70 3.34 9.72
C MET A 201 17.02 2.63 10.05
N GLU A 202 18.08 3.39 10.37
CA GLU A 202 19.35 2.83 10.83
C GLU A 202 19.22 2.03 12.13
N LYS A 203 18.40 2.51 13.08
CA LYS A 203 18.14 1.79 14.33
C LYS A 203 17.20 0.60 14.11
N ALA A 204 16.16 0.79 13.32
CA ALA A 204 15.12 -0.21 13.07
C ALA A 204 15.63 -1.41 12.26
N SER A 205 16.65 -1.23 11.41
CA SER A 205 17.28 -2.34 10.67
C SER A 205 17.96 -3.40 11.55
N LYS A 206 18.19 -3.08 12.84
CA LYS A 206 18.73 -4.02 13.83
C LYS A 206 17.67 -4.94 14.42
N ILE A 207 16.39 -4.70 14.12
CA ILE A 207 15.29 -5.58 14.52
C ILE A 207 15.18 -6.68 13.45
N SER A 208 15.43 -7.92 13.85
CA SER A 208 15.30 -9.09 12.97
C SER A 208 14.46 -10.18 13.63
N PHE A 209 13.80 -10.96 12.79
CA PHE A 209 13.23 -12.25 13.18
C PHE A 209 14.39 -13.25 13.35
N ASN A 210 14.55 -13.80 14.57
CA ASN A 210 15.49 -14.89 14.84
C ASN A 210 14.86 -16.24 14.47
#